data_AF-A0A1X0NKE7-F1
#
_entry.id   AF-A0A1X0NKE7-F1
#
_cell.length_a   1.000
_cell.length_b   1.000
_cell.length_c   1.000
_cell.angle_alpha   90.00
_cell.angle_beta   90.00
_cell.angle_gamma   90.00
#
_symmetry.space_group_name_H-M   'P 1'
#
loop_
_entity.id
_entity.type
_entity.pdbx_description
1 polymer ?
#
loop_
_entity_poly.entity_id
_entity_poly.type
_entity_poly.pdbx_seq_one_letter_code
_entity_poly.pdbx_strand_id
1 'polypeptide(L)'
;MAPLLKQRRIVVMFVCTLCLLVLLFFEPTEEPPSVKTSTYLPQTRFVDNKKTGQNDILYEYRIFVFTYARPEGLRVTLSSILNSDYSKARGSTIDLEVFVDYRLTDVCRTRRKQAEILDILRSVSWPYGRYRIHQRYTNIGL
;
A
#
# COMPACT_ATOMS: atom_id res chain seq x y z
N MET A 1 15.57 -62.03 -19.50
CA MET A 1 14.64 -61.35 -18.57
C MET A 1 15.32 -60.14 -17.91
N ALA A 2 15.50 -59.02 -18.63
CA ALA A 2 16.17 -57.82 -18.10
C ALA A 2 15.54 -56.43 -18.41
N PRO A 3 14.39 -56.27 -19.11
CA PRO A 3 13.88 -54.92 -19.42
C PRO A 3 13.09 -54.27 -18.27
N LEU A 4 12.50 -55.07 -17.36
CA LEU A 4 11.59 -54.56 -16.32
C LEU A 4 12.29 -53.75 -15.21
N LEU A 5 13.55 -54.07 -14.91
CA LEU A 5 14.34 -53.34 -13.90
C LEU A 5 14.75 -51.95 -14.36
N LYS A 6 15.00 -51.77 -15.67
CA LYS A 6 15.40 -50.49 -16.25
C LYS A 6 14.23 -49.50 -16.29
N GLN A 7 13.03 -50.00 -16.61
CA GLN A 7 11.81 -49.19 -16.66
C GLN A 7 11.38 -48.69 -15.27
N ARG A 8 11.51 -49.53 -14.23
CA ARG A 8 11.22 -49.13 -12.83
C ARG A 8 12.14 -48.01 -12.33
N ARG A 9 13.43 -48.04 -12.68
CA ARG A 9 14.39 -46.99 -12.28
C ARG A 9 14.08 -45.64 -12.93
N ILE A 10 13.64 -45.64 -14.19
CA ILE A 10 13.27 -44.41 -14.90
C ILE A 10 12.04 -43.77 -14.25
N VAL A 11 11.02 -44.58 -13.91
CA VAL A 11 9.81 -44.08 -13.24
C VAL A 11 10.13 -43.49 -11.87
N VAL A 12 10.97 -44.15 -11.07
CA VAL A 12 11.38 -43.64 -9.75
C VAL A 12 12.13 -42.31 -9.88
N MET A 13 13.06 -42.21 -10.83
CA MET A 13 13.78 -40.96 -11.10
C MET A 13 12.84 -39.83 -11.50
N PHE A 14 11.85 -40.12 -12.35
CA PHE A 14 10.87 -39.14 -12.81
C PHE A 14 9.94 -38.65 -11.69
N VAL A 15 9.54 -39.55 -10.78
CA VAL A 15 8.75 -39.19 -9.60
C VAL A 15 9.57 -38.35 -8.63
N CYS A 16 10.84 -38.71 -8.40
CA CYS A 16 11.73 -37.93 -7.52
C CYS A 16 12.01 -36.53 -8.07
N THR A 17 12.25 -36.38 -9.38
CA THR A 17 12.43 -35.07 -10.00
C THR A 17 11.16 -34.24 -9.95
N LEU A 18 10.00 -34.85 -10.17
CA LEU A 18 8.71 -34.16 -10.06
C LEU A 18 8.43 -33.69 -8.63
N CYS A 19 8.71 -34.51 -7.62
CA CYS A 19 8.56 -34.13 -6.20
C CYS A 19 9.49 -32.97 -5.82
N LEU A 20 10.75 -32.99 -6.27
CA LEU A 20 11.68 -31.87 -6.06
C LEU A 20 11.20 -30.58 -6.73
N LEU A 21 10.61 -30.71 -7.92
CA LEU A 21 10.05 -29.57 -8.65
C LEU A 21 8.87 -28.97 -7.87
N VAL A 22 7.96 -29.80 -7.35
CA VAL A 22 6.84 -29.35 -6.50
C VAL A 22 7.36 -28.63 -5.25
N LEU A 23 8.39 -29.15 -4.58
CA LEU A 23 8.99 -28.49 -3.41
C LEU A 23 9.65 -27.14 -3.75
N LEU A 24 10.17 -26.95 -4.96
CA LEU A 24 10.72 -25.66 -5.41
C LEU A 24 9.63 -24.62 -5.74
N PHE A 25 8.42 -25.04 -6.08
CA PHE A 25 7.28 -24.16 -6.35
C PHE A 25 6.39 -23.89 -5.12
N PHE A 26 6.53 -24.68 -4.06
CA PHE A 26 6.00 -24.34 -2.74
C PHE A 26 6.92 -23.30 -2.09
N GLU A 27 6.82 -22.04 -2.54
CA GLU A 27 7.23 -20.90 -1.72
C GLU A 27 6.51 -21.03 -0.37
N PRO A 28 7.21 -20.92 0.78
CA PRO A 28 6.53 -20.89 2.06
C PRO A 28 5.57 -19.69 2.04
N THR A 29 4.28 -19.96 2.16
CA THR A 29 3.29 -18.92 2.41
C THR A 29 3.62 -18.32 3.76
N GLU A 30 4.44 -17.27 3.77
CA GLU A 30 4.63 -16.45 4.95
C GLU A 30 3.25 -15.93 5.33
N GLU A 31 2.72 -16.42 6.45
CA GLU A 31 1.50 -15.88 7.03
C GLU A 31 1.69 -14.35 7.14
N PRO A 32 0.74 -13.55 6.65
CA PRO A 32 0.86 -12.11 6.76
C PRO A 32 0.98 -11.77 8.25
N PRO A 33 1.95 -10.92 8.65
CA PRO A 33 2.09 -10.55 10.05
C PRO A 33 0.76 -9.99 10.52
N SER A 34 0.25 -10.53 11.62
CA SER A 34 -0.95 -10.04 12.30
C SER A 34 -0.74 -8.55 12.63
N VAL A 35 -1.28 -7.69 11.77
CA VAL A 35 -1.25 -6.24 11.97
C VAL A 35 -2.17 -5.97 13.14
N LYS A 36 -1.58 -5.79 14.33
CA LYS A 36 -2.28 -5.18 15.46
C LYS A 36 -2.56 -3.73 15.07
N THR A 37 -3.74 -3.50 14.52
CA THR A 37 -4.28 -2.16 14.29
C THR A 37 -4.49 -1.51 15.65
N SER A 38 -3.47 -0.84 16.16
CA SER A 38 -3.64 0.08 17.28
C SER A 38 -4.43 1.26 16.74
N THR A 39 -5.70 1.33 17.10
CA THR A 39 -6.55 2.50 16.87
C THR A 39 -5.99 3.65 17.69
N TYR A 40 -4.96 4.33 17.17
CA TYR A 40 -4.56 5.64 17.68
C TYR A 40 -5.67 6.61 17.31
N LEU A 41 -6.56 6.87 18.25
CA LEU A 41 -7.46 8.02 18.18
C LEU A 41 -6.55 9.26 18.13
N PRO A 42 -6.58 10.05 17.03
CA PRO A 42 -5.79 11.27 16.97
C PRO A 42 -6.25 12.17 18.12
N GLN A 43 -5.36 12.44 19.08
CA GLN A 43 -5.57 13.45 20.11
C GLN A 43 -5.54 14.83 19.45
N THR A 44 -6.63 15.16 18.78
CA THR A 44 -6.88 16.50 18.27
C THR A 44 -7.47 17.31 19.41
N ARG A 45 -6.63 18.07 20.12
CA ARG A 45 -7.11 19.22 20.90
C ARG A 45 -7.56 20.28 19.90
N PHE A 46 -8.75 20.12 19.33
CA PHE A 46 -9.44 21.26 18.75
C PHE A 46 -9.72 22.22 19.91
N VAL A 47 -9.20 23.44 19.83
CA VAL A 47 -9.57 24.51 20.76
C VAL A 47 -11.07 24.71 20.60
N ASP A 48 -11.82 24.27 21.60
CA ASP A 48 -13.27 24.32 21.60
C ASP A 48 -13.68 25.81 21.68
N ASN A 49 -13.88 26.44 20.51
CA ASN A 49 -14.11 27.87 20.39
C ASN A 49 -15.57 28.25 20.74
N LYS A 50 -16.14 27.54 21.72
CA LYS A 50 -17.54 27.62 22.16
C LYS A 50 -17.90 28.95 22.85
N LYS A 51 -16.96 29.90 22.95
CA LYS A 51 -17.15 31.20 23.62
C LYS A 51 -17.46 32.37 22.67
N THR A 52 -17.39 32.17 21.37
CA THR A 52 -17.76 33.19 20.38
C THR A 52 -18.86 32.62 19.52
N GLY A 53 -20.03 33.28 19.46
CA GLY A 53 -21.21 32.87 18.68
C GLY A 53 -21.00 32.91 17.16
N GLN A 54 -19.92 32.30 16.67
CA GLN A 54 -19.52 32.18 15.29
C GLN A 54 -19.79 30.75 14.85
N ASN A 55 -20.94 30.56 14.21
CA ASN A 55 -21.45 29.26 13.81
C ASN A 55 -20.75 28.62 12.59
N ASP A 56 -19.66 29.17 12.05
CA ASP A 56 -19.00 28.60 10.87
C ASP A 56 -17.47 28.82 10.90
N ILE A 57 -16.76 28.16 11.84
CA ILE A 57 -15.30 28.04 11.70
C ILE A 57 -15.03 26.91 10.70
N LEU A 58 -14.85 27.30 9.44
CA LEU A 58 -14.43 26.40 8.36
C LEU A 58 -12.90 26.28 8.36
N TYR A 59 -12.39 25.06 8.48
CA TYR A 59 -10.94 24.80 8.49
C TYR A 59 -10.44 24.49 7.08
N GLU A 60 -9.20 24.91 6.80
CA GLU A 60 -8.45 24.48 5.60
C GLU A 60 -7.59 23.26 5.97
N TYR A 61 -7.67 22.22 5.15
CA TYR A 61 -6.99 20.96 5.40
C TYR A 61 -6.00 20.65 4.29
N ARG A 62 -4.84 20.12 4.67
CA ARG A 62 -3.89 19.50 3.73
C ARG A 62 -3.45 18.15 4.25
N ILE A 63 -3.55 17.14 3.40
CA ILE A 63 -3.23 15.76 3.72
C ILE A 63 -1.95 15.39 2.97
N PHE A 64 -0.95 14.95 3.74
CA PHE A 64 0.31 14.45 3.20
C PHE A 64 0.38 12.94 3.40
N VAL A 65 0.46 12.19 2.30
CA VAL A 65 0.62 10.74 2.35
C VAL A 65 2.01 10.40 1.83
N PHE A 66 2.75 9.61 2.61
CA PHE A 66 4.04 9.11 2.19
C PHE A 66 3.96 7.59 2.01
N THR A 67 4.44 7.09 0.88
CA THR A 67 4.34 5.67 0.55
C THR A 67 5.61 5.15 -0.12
N TYR A 68 5.91 3.88 0.15
CA TYR A 68 7.02 3.14 -0.43
C TYR A 68 6.63 1.67 -0.60
N ALA A 69 6.81 1.11 -1.79
CA ALA A 69 6.76 -0.34 -2.09
C ALA A 69 5.64 -1.17 -1.41
N ARG A 70 4.49 -0.57 -1.10
CA ARG A 70 3.33 -1.17 -0.38
C ARG A 70 2.01 -0.71 -1.03
N PRO A 71 1.67 -1.22 -2.23
CA PRO A 71 0.46 -0.82 -2.93
C PRO A 71 -0.83 -1.15 -2.17
N GLU A 72 -0.86 -2.26 -1.43
CA GLU A 72 -2.04 -2.69 -0.66
C GLU A 72 -2.36 -1.72 0.48
N GLY A 73 -1.33 -1.33 1.24
CA GLY A 73 -1.46 -0.32 2.30
C GLY A 73 -1.95 1.02 1.74
N LEU A 74 -1.42 1.42 0.59
CA LEU A 74 -1.85 2.64 -0.08
C LEU A 74 -3.33 2.60 -0.48
N ARG A 75 -3.84 1.48 -1.00
CA ARG A 75 -5.26 1.34 -1.35
C ARG A 75 -6.16 1.53 -0.13
N VAL A 76 -5.81 0.91 1.00
CA VAL A 76 -6.56 1.03 2.25
C VAL A 76 -6.53 2.47 2.76
N THR A 77 -5.36 3.11 2.78
CA THR A 77 -5.20 4.50 3.21
C THR A 77 -6.02 5.46 2.34
N LEU A 78 -5.92 5.35 1.00
CA LEU A 78 -6.67 6.21 0.09
C LEU A 78 -8.17 6.00 0.19
N SER A 79 -8.62 4.75 0.34
CA SER A 79 -10.04 4.46 0.59
C SER A 79 -10.53 5.12 1.88
N SER A 80 -9.76 5.02 2.98
CA SER A 80 -10.13 5.69 4.23
C SER A 80 -10.17 7.21 4.09
N ILE A 81 -9.22 7.80 3.38
CA ILE A 81 -9.18 9.26 3.14
C ILE A 81 -10.38 9.69 2.29
N LEU A 82 -10.67 9.00 1.19
CA LEU A 82 -11.78 9.33 0.30
C LEU A 82 -13.15 9.27 1.00
N ASN A 83 -13.31 8.34 1.95
CA ASN A 83 -14.55 8.13 2.69
C ASN A 83 -14.60 8.86 4.05
N SER A 84 -13.65 9.75 4.34
CA SER A 84 -13.64 10.51 5.59
C SER A 84 -14.70 11.61 5.60
N ASP A 85 -15.26 11.90 6.79
CA ASP A 85 -16.18 13.02 6.96
C ASP A 85 -15.41 14.35 7.00
N TYR A 86 -15.62 15.17 5.98
CA TYR A 86 -15.05 16.50 5.85
C TYR A 86 -16.10 17.62 6.02
N SER A 87 -17.20 17.36 6.71
CA SER A 87 -18.28 18.32 6.97
C SER A 87 -17.83 19.65 7.60
N LYS A 88 -16.69 19.65 8.31
CA LYS A 88 -16.09 20.84 8.93
C LYS A 88 -15.04 21.56 8.05
N ALA A 89 -14.74 21.01 6.89
CA ALA A 89 -13.82 21.61 5.94
C ALA A 89 -14.49 22.76 5.19
N ARG A 90 -13.71 23.81 4.94
CA ARG A 90 -14.11 24.84 3.98
C ARG A 90 -14.27 24.16 2.62
N GLY A 91 -15.43 24.32 1.98
CA GLY A 91 -15.76 23.63 0.73
C GLY A 91 -14.61 23.67 -0.30
N SER A 92 -14.34 22.53 -0.95
CA SER A 92 -13.30 22.35 -1.98
C SER A 92 -11.87 22.80 -1.61
N THR A 93 -11.51 22.85 -0.32
CA THR A 93 -10.16 23.28 0.13
C THR A 93 -9.24 22.16 0.63
N ILE A 94 -9.58 20.90 0.42
CA ILE A 94 -8.79 19.79 0.98
C ILE A 94 -7.77 19.36 -0.05
N ASP A 95 -6.53 19.81 0.14
CA ASP A 95 -5.42 19.42 -0.72
C ASP A 95 -4.90 18.04 -0.30
N LEU A 96 -4.70 17.14 -1.26
CA LEU A 96 -4.04 15.85 -1.07
C LEU A 96 -2.70 15.82 -1.83
N GLU A 97 -1.61 15.65 -1.09
CA GLU A 97 -0.27 15.50 -1.64
C GLU A 97 0.29 14.11 -1.28
N VAL A 98 0.62 13.32 -2.31
CA VAL A 98 1.16 11.97 -2.13
C VAL A 98 2.61 11.94 -2.58
N PHE A 99 3.50 11.52 -1.68
CA PHE A 99 4.92 11.38 -1.90
C PHE A 99 5.27 9.90 -2.03
N VAL A 100 5.79 9.54 -3.19
CA VAL A 100 6.20 8.17 -3.52
C VAL A 100 7.71 8.08 -3.49
N ASP A 101 8.24 7.27 -2.58
CA ASP A 101 9.68 7.03 -2.47
C ASP A 101 10.13 5.92 -3.41
N TYR A 102 10.99 6.30 -4.35
CA TYR A 102 11.65 5.40 -5.29
C TYR A 102 13.02 5.01 -4.77
N ARG A 103 13.23 3.70 -4.69
CA ARG A 103 14.55 3.09 -4.52
C ARG A 103 15.03 2.62 -5.88
N LEU A 104 16.09 3.27 -6.38
CA LEU A 104 16.69 2.98 -7.70
C LEU A 104 17.42 1.64 -7.74
N THR A 105 17.87 1.14 -6.59
CA THR A 105 18.74 -0.04 -6.47
C THR A 105 18.00 -1.35 -6.18
N ASP A 106 16.68 -1.31 -6.03
CA ASP A 106 15.93 -2.49 -5.58
C ASP A 106 15.53 -3.43 -6.74
N VAL A 107 15.54 -4.73 -6.42
CA VAL A 107 15.23 -5.89 -7.27
C VAL A 107 13.89 -5.72 -8.03
N CYS A 108 13.74 -6.40 -9.17
CA CYS A 108 12.57 -6.37 -10.08
C CYS A 108 11.19 -6.36 -9.37
N ARG A 109 11.03 -7.05 -8.23
CA ARG A 109 9.79 -7.05 -7.42
C ARG A 109 9.43 -5.64 -6.90
N THR A 110 10.37 -4.85 -6.41
CA THR A 110 10.12 -3.49 -5.89
C THR A 110 9.72 -2.53 -7.01
N ARG A 111 10.36 -2.65 -8.18
CA ARG A 111 10.01 -1.84 -9.36
C ARG A 111 8.57 -2.09 -9.81
N ARG A 112 8.09 -3.34 -9.77
CA ARG A 112 6.70 -3.67 -10.08
C ARG A 112 5.74 -3.02 -9.07
N LYS A 113 6.03 -3.11 -7.78
CA LYS A 113 5.21 -2.46 -6.73
C LYS A 113 5.17 -0.94 -6.87
N GLN A 114 6.29 -0.31 -7.24
CA GLN A 114 6.34 1.14 -7.50
C GLN A 114 5.52 1.54 -8.73
N ALA A 115 5.53 0.73 -9.80
CA ALA A 115 4.68 0.95 -10.96
C ALA A 115 3.19 0.83 -10.57
N GLU A 116 2.83 -0.21 -9.82
CA GLU A 116 1.46 -0.39 -9.34
C GLU A 116 0.99 0.78 -8.46
N ILE A 117 1.85 1.31 -7.57
CA ILE A 117 1.55 2.51 -6.79
C ILE A 117 1.19 3.69 -7.70
N LEU A 118 1.93 3.93 -8.79
CA LEU A 118 1.59 5.01 -9.71
C LEU A 118 0.27 4.78 -10.42
N ASP A 119 -0.02 3.55 -10.82
CA ASP A 119 -1.28 3.22 -11.49
C ASP A 119 -2.47 3.42 -10.55
N ILE A 120 -2.33 3.01 -9.27
CA ILE A 120 -3.31 3.31 -8.22
C ILE A 120 -3.50 4.82 -8.11
N LEU A 121 -2.42 5.58 -7.92
CA LEU A 121 -2.50 7.02 -7.69
C LEU A 121 -3.09 7.79 -8.88
N ARG A 122 -2.80 7.37 -10.12
CA ARG A 122 -3.37 7.96 -11.33
C ARG A 122 -4.86 7.66 -11.49
N SER A 123 -5.34 6.57 -10.89
CA SER A 123 -6.75 6.18 -10.95
C SER A 123 -7.65 6.89 -9.90
N VAL A 124 -7.05 7.60 -8.94
CA VAL A 124 -7.79 8.31 -7.90
C VAL A 124 -8.47 9.56 -8.47
N SER A 125 -9.79 9.61 -8.33
CA SER A 125 -10.58 10.84 -8.52
C SER A 125 -10.73 11.55 -7.17
N TRP A 126 -10.08 12.71 -7.02
CA TRP A 126 -10.12 13.50 -5.79
C TRP A 126 -11.14 14.64 -5.90
N PRO A 127 -12.29 14.57 -5.20
CA PRO A 127 -13.38 15.54 -5.39
C PRO A 127 -13.26 16.80 -4.51
N TYR A 128 -12.35 16.82 -3.54
CA TYR A 128 -12.36 17.80 -2.45
C TYR A 128 -11.39 18.98 -2.60
N GLY A 129 -10.51 18.99 -3.61
CA GLY A 129 -9.50 20.05 -3.74
C GLY A 129 -8.41 19.67 -4.73
N ARG A 130 -7.17 20.14 -4.51
CA ARG A 130 -6.04 19.79 -5.39
C ARG A 130 -5.49 18.42 -5.03
N TYR A 131 -5.06 17.69 -6.05
CA TYR A 131 -4.39 16.40 -5.90
C TYR A 131 -3.04 16.43 -6.63
N ARG A 132 -1.97 16.07 -5.91
CA ARG A 132 -0.60 16.07 -6.45
C ARG A 132 0.14 14.80 -6.07
N ILE A 133 0.92 14.30 -7.03
CA ILE A 133 1.79 13.13 -6.85
C ILE A 133 3.23 13.61 -6.99
N HIS A 134 4.04 13.37 -5.97
CA HIS A 134 5.44 13.74 -5.89
C HIS A 134 6.29 12.48 -5.92
N GLN A 135 7.13 12.33 -6.93
CA GLN A 135 8.09 11.23 -7.00
C GLN A 135 9.41 11.67 -6.36
N ARG A 136 9.86 10.96 -5.33
CA ARG A 136 11.11 11.24 -4.62
C ARG A 136 12.10 10.12 -4.88
N TYR A 137 13.28 10.46 -5.41
CA TYR A 137 14.36 9.49 -5.65
C TYR A 137 15.37 9.40 -4.50
N THR A 138 15.21 10.24 -3.47
CA THR A 138 16.01 10.24 -2.24
C THR A 138 15.07 10.03 -1.07
N ASN A 139 15.28 8.94 -0.31
CA ASN A 139 14.51 8.67 0.90
C ASN A 139 15.06 9.57 2.01
N ILE A 140 14.23 10.48 2.53
CA ILE A 140 14.60 11.39 3.64
C ILE A 140 14.22 10.84 5.02
N GLY A 141 13.98 9.53 5.11
CA GLY A 141 13.38 8.90 6.28
C GLY A 141 11.87 9.09 6.30
N LEU A 142 11.16 7.99 6.51
CA LEU A 142 9.79 7.98 7.01
C LEU A 142 9.81 7.47 8.45
#